data_AF-A0A520JY35-F1
#
_entry.id   AF-A0A520JY35-F1
#
_cell.length_a   1.000
_cell.length_b   1.000
_cell.length_c   1.000
_cell.angle_alpha   90.00
_cell.angle_beta   90.00
_cell.angle_gamma   90.00
#
_symmetry.space_group_name_H-M   'P 1'
#
loop_
_entity.id
_entity.type
_entity.pdbx_description
1 polymer ?
#
loop_
_entity_poly.entity_id
_entity_poly.type
_entity_poly.pdbx_seq_one_letter_code
_entity_poly.pdbx_strand_id
1 'polypeptide(L)'
;MLIYYLEEVVSRWGLGSGVGLFIVAGVSQQIINGLVNWVSDGSGFAVGVIPRWLEIAGQVEPYRGAEGVIVFLFQHHVIALISTVALFFLVIYLACACIELKIPDYSKKRPGRIRFPIRFVHITWAIAIPLVFLNFGRILQSSIQALGRLLYFHGITISGTYHVFGSATSGLMFYPDPIYSPWDWFPTLVHSAYPNVAGWQIAARISAELLIMFAGSLLSAWI
;
A
#
# COMPACT_ATOMS: atom_id res chain seq x y z
N MET A 1 14.14 12.30 21.86
CA MET A 1 15.52 12.78 22.10
C MET A 1 16.58 11.77 21.68
N LEU A 2 16.52 10.50 22.12
CA LEU A 2 17.48 9.48 21.68
C LEU A 2 17.51 9.26 20.15
N ILE A 3 16.34 9.23 19.49
CA ILE A 3 16.22 9.01 18.04
C ILE A 3 16.96 10.09 17.23
N TYR A 4 16.91 11.35 17.67
CA TYR A 4 17.60 12.46 17.02
C TYR A 4 19.13 12.32 17.11
N TYR A 5 19.66 11.93 18.28
CA TYR A 5 21.09 11.66 18.43
C TYR A 5 21.54 10.45 17.61
N LEU A 6 20.73 9.41 17.51
CA LEU A 6 21.04 8.25 16.67
C LEU A 6 21.06 8.63 15.18
N GLU A 7 20.17 9.52 14.73
CA GLU A 7 20.20 10.06 13.37
C GLU A 7 21.50 10.81 13.07
N GLU A 8 21.94 11.68 13.99
CA GLU A 8 23.20 12.44 13.88
C GLU A 8 24.44 11.52 13.84
N VAL A 9 24.45 10.44 14.62
CA VAL A 9 25.55 9.46 14.62
C VAL A 9 25.57 8.66 13.31
N VAL A 10 24.41 8.19 12.85
CA VAL A 10 24.31 7.40 11.60
C VAL A 10 24.60 8.26 10.38
N SER A 11 24.24 9.54 10.37
CA SER A 11 24.55 10.42 9.23
C SER A 11 26.05 10.71 9.08
N ARG A 12 26.81 10.71 10.18
CA ARG A 12 28.26 10.93 10.16
C ARG A 12 29.08 9.67 9.90
N TRP A 13 28.61 8.50 10.34
CA TRP A 13 29.39 7.26 10.30
C TRP A 13 28.73 6.11 9.50
N GLY A 14 27.51 6.29 9.01
CA GLY A 14 26.72 5.29 8.30
C GLY A 14 26.68 5.45 6.77
N LEU A 15 26.06 4.48 6.11
CA LEU A 15 25.81 4.49 4.67
C LEU A 15 24.50 5.22 4.37
N GLY A 16 24.57 6.54 4.17
CA GLY A 16 23.43 7.37 3.76
C GLY A 16 22.79 8.17 4.89
N SER A 17 21.53 8.60 4.69
CA SER A 17 20.79 9.40 5.69
C SER A 17 20.26 8.55 6.84
N GLY A 18 20.39 9.05 8.08
CA GLY A 18 19.88 8.40 9.28
C GLY A 18 18.37 8.13 9.22
N VAL A 19 17.58 9.08 8.69
CA VAL A 19 16.13 8.91 8.50
C VAL A 19 15.83 7.77 7.54
N GLY A 20 16.56 7.68 6.43
CA GLY A 20 16.37 6.62 5.43
C GLY A 20 16.62 5.24 6.03
N LEU A 21 17.65 5.09 6.86
CA LEU A 21 17.96 3.83 7.54
C LEU A 21 16.82 3.39 8.48
N PHE A 22 16.25 4.31 9.26
CA PHE A 22 15.13 4.01 10.15
C PHE A 22 13.86 3.60 9.38
N ILE A 23 13.58 4.24 8.25
CA ILE A 23 12.46 3.86 7.39
C ILE A 23 12.67 2.43 6.86
N VAL A 24 13.85 2.12 6.32
CA VAL A 24 14.15 0.78 5.79
C VAL A 24 14.08 -0.28 6.90
N ALA A 25 14.59 0.02 8.10
CA ALA A 25 14.50 -0.88 9.25
C ALA A 25 13.04 -1.14 9.65
N GLY A 26 12.21 -0.10 9.72
CA GLY A 26 10.78 -0.22 10.03
C GLY A 26 10.02 -1.05 9.00
N VAL A 27 10.24 -0.81 7.71
CA VAL A 27 9.64 -1.60 6.63
C VAL A 27 10.13 -3.06 6.67
N SER A 28 11.42 -3.29 6.90
CA SER A 28 11.99 -4.64 7.01
C SER A 28 11.38 -5.42 8.17
N GLN A 29 11.19 -4.77 9.33
CA GLN A 29 10.54 -5.37 10.49
C GLN A 29 9.09 -5.76 10.17
N GLN A 30 8.33 -4.89 9.48
CA GLN A 30 6.96 -5.19 9.07
C GLN A 30 6.89 -6.39 8.11
N ILE A 31 7.82 -6.48 7.16
CA ILE A 31 7.90 -7.62 6.22
C ILE A 31 8.18 -8.92 6.99
N ILE A 32 9.19 -8.93 7.88
CA ILE A 32 9.55 -10.12 8.65
C ILE A 32 8.40 -10.56 9.55
N ASN A 33 7.76 -9.62 10.26
CA ASN A 33 6.61 -9.91 11.10
C ASN A 33 5.42 -10.43 10.28
N GLY A 34 5.15 -9.85 9.11
CA GLY A 34 4.10 -10.34 8.22
C GLY A 34 4.34 -11.76 7.70
N LEU A 35 5.60 -12.18 7.57
CA LEU A 35 5.95 -13.51 7.05
C LEU A 35 6.02 -14.60 8.13
N VAL A 36 6.64 -14.31 9.28
CA VAL A 36 7.10 -15.34 10.24
C VAL A 36 6.32 -15.33 11.56
N ASN A 37 5.41 -14.38 11.76
CA ASN A 37 4.71 -14.27 13.05
C ASN A 37 3.82 -15.49 13.36
N TRP A 38 4.14 -16.18 14.44
CA TRP A 38 3.42 -17.36 14.95
C TRP A 38 2.26 -17.03 15.91
N VAL A 39 2.01 -15.75 16.19
CA VAL A 39 0.86 -15.35 17.01
C VAL A 39 -0.43 -15.71 16.27
N SER A 40 -1.31 -16.45 16.94
CA SER A 40 -2.63 -16.79 16.42
C SER A 40 -3.58 -15.60 16.46
N ASP A 41 -4.31 -15.40 15.38
CA ASP A 41 -5.42 -14.45 15.29
C ASP A 41 -6.67 -15.02 16.00
N GLY A 42 -7.70 -14.19 16.22
CA GLY A 42 -9.01 -14.59 16.77
C GLY A 42 -9.73 -15.67 15.96
N SER A 43 -9.24 -15.99 14.76
CA SER A 43 -9.67 -17.09 13.90
C SER A 43 -8.96 -18.44 14.18
N GLY A 44 -8.00 -18.47 15.13
CA GLY A 44 -7.25 -19.67 15.52
C GLY A 44 -6.05 -20.00 14.62
N PHE A 45 -5.85 -19.27 13.52
CA PHE A 45 -4.70 -19.44 12.62
C PHE A 45 -3.60 -18.43 12.91
N ALA A 46 -2.35 -18.78 12.65
CA ALA A 46 -1.22 -17.86 12.75
C ALA A 46 -1.36 -16.64 11.80
N VAL A 47 -0.95 -15.47 12.27
CA VAL A 47 -0.98 -14.21 11.52
C VAL A 47 0.05 -14.20 10.38
N GLY A 48 1.20 -14.83 10.58
CA GLY A 48 2.27 -14.90 9.60
C GLY A 48 1.91 -15.80 8.42
N VAL A 49 2.30 -15.39 7.21
CA VAL A 49 2.00 -16.16 5.98
C VAL A 49 2.59 -17.58 6.04
N ILE A 50 3.84 -17.74 6.48
CA ILE A 50 4.52 -19.05 6.49
C ILE A 50 3.92 -19.98 7.56
N PRO A 51 3.77 -19.57 8.84
CA PRO A 51 3.14 -20.42 9.85
C PRO A 51 1.71 -20.81 9.48
N ARG A 52 0.92 -19.88 8.94
CA ARG A 52 -0.46 -20.13 8.51
C ARG A 52 -0.53 -21.24 7.46
N TRP A 53 0.39 -21.26 6.50
CA TRP A 53 0.42 -22.34 5.49
C TRP A 53 0.84 -23.67 6.07
N LEU A 54 1.75 -23.67 7.06
CA LEU A 54 2.18 -24.89 7.74
C LEU A 54 1.02 -25.52 8.53
N GLU A 55 0.22 -24.70 9.22
CA GLU A 55 -0.98 -25.15 9.95
C GLU A 55 -2.03 -25.73 9.00
N ILE A 56 -2.26 -25.08 7.84
CA ILE A 56 -3.23 -25.56 6.85
C ILE A 56 -2.74 -26.83 6.14
N ALA A 57 -1.44 -26.91 5.83
CA ALA A 57 -0.83 -28.13 5.27
C ALA A 57 -0.87 -29.32 6.25
N GLY A 58 -0.94 -29.05 7.55
CA GLY A 58 -1.12 -30.07 8.60
C GLY A 58 -2.58 -30.52 8.79
N GLN A 59 -3.56 -29.74 8.32
CA GLN A 59 -5.01 -30.02 8.44
C GLN A 59 -5.61 -30.30 7.06
N VAL A 60 -5.28 -31.45 6.48
CA VAL A 60 -5.71 -31.85 5.14
C VAL A 60 -7.04 -32.62 5.19
N GLU A 61 -8.17 -31.92 5.05
CA GLU A 61 -9.48 -32.46 4.59
C GLU A 61 -10.39 -31.27 4.17
N PRO A 62 -11.28 -31.39 3.17
CA PRO A 62 -10.98 -31.09 1.78
C PRO A 62 -11.62 -29.78 1.31
N TYR A 63 -10.81 -28.80 0.89
CA TYR A 63 -11.28 -27.73 -0.01
C TYR A 63 -11.47 -28.29 -1.44
N ARG A 64 -12.32 -29.31 -1.60
CA ARG A 64 -12.73 -29.85 -2.91
C ARG A 64 -13.94 -29.08 -3.41
N GLY A 65 -13.67 -27.94 -4.06
CA GLY A 65 -14.68 -27.17 -4.78
C GLY A 65 -14.08 -25.88 -5.34
N ALA A 66 -14.55 -25.43 -6.51
CA ALA A 66 -14.07 -24.20 -7.14
C ALA A 66 -14.25 -22.96 -6.24
N GLU A 67 -15.26 -22.95 -5.38
CA GLU A 67 -15.51 -21.89 -4.39
C GLU A 67 -14.54 -21.94 -3.19
N GLY A 68 -14.15 -23.15 -2.75
CA GLY A 68 -13.16 -23.34 -1.69
C GLY A 68 -11.77 -22.85 -2.09
N VAL A 69 -11.42 -22.94 -3.38
CA VAL A 69 -10.15 -22.42 -3.92
C VAL A 69 -10.12 -20.88 -3.88
N ILE A 70 -11.25 -20.22 -4.14
CA ILE A 70 -11.33 -18.74 -4.11
C ILE A 70 -11.20 -18.23 -2.67
N VAL A 71 -11.94 -18.83 -1.73
CA VAL A 71 -11.79 -18.49 -0.30
C VAL A 71 -10.36 -18.82 0.16
N PHE A 72 -9.77 -19.92 -0.29
CA PHE A 72 -8.40 -20.26 0.04
C PHE A 72 -7.39 -19.21 -0.47
N LEU A 73 -7.55 -18.74 -1.71
CA LEU A 73 -6.68 -17.75 -2.36
C LEU A 73 -6.76 -16.37 -1.71
N PHE A 74 -7.96 -15.91 -1.33
CA PHE A 74 -8.18 -14.59 -0.72
C PHE A 74 -7.96 -14.59 0.80
N GLN A 75 -8.36 -15.65 1.51
CA GLN A 75 -8.29 -15.71 2.97
C GLN A 75 -6.85 -16.04 3.45
N HIS A 76 -6.11 -16.93 2.78
CA HIS A 76 -4.80 -17.40 3.27
C HIS A 76 -3.58 -16.63 2.76
N HIS A 77 -3.79 -15.38 2.32
CA HIS A 77 -2.71 -14.43 2.00
C HIS A 77 -1.74 -14.90 0.89
N VAL A 78 -2.07 -15.97 0.16
CA VAL A 78 -1.25 -16.49 -0.95
C VAL A 78 -1.17 -15.49 -2.09
N ILE A 79 -2.32 -14.92 -2.45
CA ILE A 79 -2.39 -13.89 -3.48
C ILE A 79 -1.63 -12.62 -3.06
N ALA A 80 -1.61 -12.30 -1.77
CA ALA A 80 -0.88 -11.15 -1.23
C ALA A 80 0.64 -11.36 -1.34
N LEU A 81 1.15 -12.57 -1.05
CA LEU A 81 2.57 -12.88 -1.21
C LEU A 81 3.01 -12.85 -2.68
N ILE A 82 2.26 -13.53 -3.56
CA ILE A 82 2.57 -13.59 -4.98
C ILE A 82 2.56 -12.19 -5.61
N SER A 83 1.53 -11.39 -5.30
CA SER A 83 1.45 -10.01 -5.79
C SER A 83 2.60 -9.14 -5.27
N THR A 84 3.00 -9.29 -4.01
CA THR A 84 4.15 -8.58 -3.43
C THR A 84 5.46 -8.93 -4.14
N VAL A 85 5.71 -10.23 -4.38
CA VAL A 85 6.92 -10.68 -5.10
C VAL A 85 6.92 -10.20 -6.55
N ALA A 86 5.78 -10.30 -7.24
CA ALA A 86 5.64 -9.81 -8.60
C ALA A 86 5.89 -8.30 -8.71
N LEU A 87 5.33 -7.52 -7.77
CA LEU A 87 5.52 -6.07 -7.72
C LEU A 87 6.97 -5.70 -7.36
N PHE A 88 7.62 -6.45 -6.47
CA PHE A 88 9.03 -6.26 -6.16
C PHE A 88 9.92 -6.41 -7.41
N PHE A 89 9.74 -7.48 -8.18
CA PHE A 89 10.47 -7.67 -9.43
C PHE A 89 10.13 -6.62 -10.49
N LEU A 90 8.85 -6.24 -10.62
CA LEU A 90 8.42 -5.18 -11.53
C LEU A 90 9.09 -3.84 -11.19
N VAL A 91 9.11 -3.46 -9.91
CA VAL A 91 9.72 -2.22 -9.45
C VAL A 91 11.23 -2.24 -9.66
N ILE A 92 11.92 -3.35 -9.37
CA ILE A 92 13.35 -3.48 -9.65
C ILE A 92 13.64 -3.38 -11.15
N TYR A 93 12.84 -4.06 -11.98
CA TYR A 93 12.99 -4.00 -13.43
C TYR A 93 12.87 -2.57 -13.95
N LEU A 94 11.86 -1.82 -13.48
CA LEU A 94 11.66 -0.42 -13.84
C LEU A 94 12.78 0.49 -13.28
N ALA A 95 13.25 0.25 -12.07
CA ALA A 95 14.31 1.04 -11.43
C ALA A 95 15.68 0.85 -12.10
N CYS A 96 15.96 -0.36 -12.61
CA CYS A 96 17.20 -0.65 -13.33
C CYS A 96 17.18 -0.19 -14.79
N ALA A 97 16.02 0.18 -15.34
CA ALA A 97 15.94 0.68 -16.70
C ALA A 97 16.76 1.99 -16.85
N CYS A 98 17.65 2.02 -17.83
CA CYS A 98 18.46 3.20 -18.16
C CYS A 98 18.27 3.52 -19.65
N ILE A 99 17.98 4.79 -19.98
CA ILE A 99 17.99 5.26 -21.36
C ILE A 99 19.32 5.97 -21.64
N GLU A 100 20.03 5.46 -22.64
CA GLU A 100 21.21 6.13 -23.19
C GLU A 100 20.76 7.12 -24.27
N LEU A 101 20.71 8.40 -23.95
CA LEU A 101 20.49 9.45 -24.94
C LEU A 101 21.79 9.70 -25.71
N LYS A 102 21.76 9.41 -27.01
CA LYS A 102 22.83 9.74 -27.94
C LYS A 102 22.58 11.15 -28.46
N ILE A 103 23.29 12.14 -27.92
CA ILE A 103 23.26 13.50 -28.45
C ILE A 103 24.24 13.55 -29.65
N PRO A 104 23.77 13.84 -30.87
CA PRO A 104 24.66 14.13 -31.98
C PRO A 104 25.37 15.46 -31.72
N ASP A 105 26.71 15.41 -31.71
CA ASP A 105 27.56 16.52 -31.30
C ASP A 105 27.44 17.69 -32.31
N TYR A 106 27.23 18.91 -31.82
CA TYR A 106 27.25 20.15 -32.61
C TYR A 106 28.61 20.86 -32.56
N SER A 107 29.61 20.28 -31.88
CA SER A 107 30.93 20.89 -31.72
C SER A 107 31.95 20.37 -32.74
N LYS A 108 32.23 21.19 -33.76
CA LYS A 108 33.19 20.94 -34.86
C LYS A 108 34.63 20.59 -34.44
N LYS A 109 35.01 20.70 -33.17
CA LYS A 109 36.44 20.69 -32.77
C LYS A 109 36.97 19.39 -32.17
N ARG A 110 36.12 18.44 -31.76
CA ARG A 110 36.59 17.11 -31.30
C ARG A 110 35.53 16.05 -31.61
N PRO A 111 35.76 15.12 -32.56
CA PRO A 111 34.82 14.03 -32.81
C PRO A 111 34.95 13.00 -31.70
N GLY A 112 34.14 13.12 -30.66
CA GLY A 112 34.02 12.14 -29.59
C GLY A 112 32.55 11.91 -29.25
N ARG A 113 32.04 10.69 -29.42
CA ARG A 113 30.66 10.35 -29.03
C ARG A 113 30.58 10.29 -27.52
N ILE A 114 30.14 11.38 -26.88
CA ILE A 114 29.89 11.37 -25.43
C ILE A 114 28.56 10.63 -25.19
N ARG A 115 28.64 9.47 -24.53
CA ARG A 115 27.45 8.72 -24.08
C ARG A 115 27.10 9.24 -22.70
N PHE A 116 25.95 9.91 -22.57
CA PHE A 116 25.40 10.26 -21.27
C PHE A 116 24.30 9.26 -20.90
N PRO A 117 24.57 8.30 -20.01
CA PRO A 117 23.52 7.44 -19.50
C PRO A 117 22.60 8.25 -18.59
N ILE A 118 21.38 8.55 -19.05
CA ILE A 118 20.37 9.14 -18.17
C ILE A 118 19.68 7.95 -17.49
N ARG A 119 20.01 7.75 -16.22
CA ARG A 119 19.27 6.78 -15.39
C ARG A 119 17.85 7.32 -15.21
N PHE A 120 16.85 6.47 -15.34
CA PHE A 120 15.46 6.83 -15.10
C PHE A 120 15.12 7.14 -13.64
N VAL A 121 16.13 7.36 -12.79
CA VAL A 121 15.95 7.70 -11.38
C VAL A 121 14.95 8.85 -11.22
N HIS A 122 14.93 9.86 -12.10
CA HIS A 122 13.92 10.92 -12.07
C HIS A 122 12.48 10.44 -12.31
N ILE A 123 12.29 9.44 -13.17
CA ILE A 123 10.98 8.76 -13.33
C ILE A 123 10.68 7.92 -12.10
N THR A 124 11.69 7.31 -11.47
CA THR A 124 11.52 6.61 -10.19
C THR A 124 11.03 7.57 -9.11
N TRP A 125 11.52 8.82 -9.07
CA TRP A 125 10.96 9.86 -8.19
C TRP A 125 9.51 10.16 -8.51
N ALA A 126 9.15 10.27 -9.80
CA ALA A 126 7.75 10.46 -10.21
C ALA A 126 6.82 9.30 -9.85
N ILE A 127 7.33 8.09 -9.57
CA ILE A 127 6.56 6.94 -9.09
C ILE A 127 6.59 6.86 -7.56
N ALA A 128 7.75 7.08 -6.94
CA ALA A 128 7.94 6.98 -5.50
C ALA A 128 7.24 8.10 -4.73
N ILE A 129 7.21 9.32 -5.27
CA ILE A 129 6.53 10.48 -4.68
C ILE A 129 5.02 10.22 -4.54
N PRO A 130 4.29 9.77 -5.60
CA PRO A 130 2.90 9.33 -5.45
C PRO A 130 2.74 8.34 -4.29
N LEU A 131 3.57 7.29 -4.21
CA LEU A 131 3.48 6.25 -3.18
C LEU A 131 3.63 6.80 -1.75
N VAL A 132 4.52 7.75 -1.53
CA VAL A 132 4.65 8.44 -0.23
C VAL A 132 3.39 9.27 0.05
N PHE A 133 2.89 9.98 -0.95
CA PHE A 133 1.67 10.78 -0.83
C PHE A 133 0.41 9.92 -0.70
N LEU A 134 0.41 8.67 -1.18
CA LEU A 134 -0.66 7.69 -0.94
C LEU A 134 -0.81 7.46 0.57
N ASN A 135 0.30 7.21 1.26
CA ASN A 135 0.28 7.00 2.70
C ASN A 135 -0.18 8.26 3.45
N PHE A 136 0.27 9.44 3.02
CA PHE A 136 -0.19 10.70 3.59
C PHE A 136 -1.69 10.94 3.37
N GLY A 137 -2.19 10.72 2.15
CA GLY A 137 -3.61 10.82 1.81
C GLY A 137 -4.48 9.88 2.66
N ARG A 138 -4.00 8.66 2.91
CA ARG A 138 -4.65 7.71 3.83
C ARG A 138 -4.69 8.21 5.26
N ILE A 139 -3.62 8.85 5.74
CA ILE A 139 -3.60 9.46 7.08
C ILE A 139 -4.64 10.58 7.16
N LEU A 140 -4.74 11.44 6.14
CA LEU A 140 -5.76 12.49 6.07
C LEU A 140 -7.18 11.90 6.06
N GLN A 141 -7.44 10.90 5.22
CA GLN A 141 -8.71 10.17 5.19
C GLN A 141 -9.03 9.56 6.56
N SER A 142 -8.05 8.91 7.21
CA SER A 142 -8.25 8.33 8.55
C SER A 142 -8.57 9.37 9.63
N SER A 143 -8.05 10.59 9.49
CA SER A 143 -8.32 11.71 10.40
C SER A 143 -9.74 12.24 10.21
N ILE A 144 -10.18 12.34 8.95
CA ILE A 144 -11.57 12.66 8.60
C ILE A 144 -12.51 11.58 9.18
N GLN A 145 -12.19 10.30 8.98
CA GLN A 145 -12.94 9.17 9.55
C GLN A 145 -12.96 9.17 11.09
N ALA A 146 -11.86 9.55 11.75
CA ALA A 146 -11.82 9.70 13.20
C ALA A 146 -12.78 10.81 13.67
N LEU A 147 -12.80 11.95 12.99
CA LEU A 147 -13.72 13.04 13.29
C LEU A 147 -15.18 12.64 13.06
N GLY A 148 -15.48 11.91 11.99
CA GLY A 148 -16.83 11.40 11.76
C GLY A 148 -17.29 10.41 12.81
N ARG A 149 -16.40 9.53 13.29
CA ARG A 149 -16.69 8.62 14.42
C ARG A 149 -16.99 9.41 15.70
N LEU A 150 -16.21 10.46 15.99
CA LEU A 150 -16.47 11.34 17.14
C LEU A 150 -17.85 12.01 17.04
N LEU A 151 -18.21 12.55 15.87
CA LEU A 151 -19.53 13.15 15.66
C LEU A 151 -20.67 12.14 15.82
N TYR A 152 -20.46 10.90 15.36
CA TYR A 152 -21.41 9.80 15.54
C TYR A 152 -21.60 9.44 17.01
N PHE A 153 -20.52 9.39 17.81
CA PHE A 153 -20.61 9.20 19.27
C PHE A 153 -21.37 10.32 19.98
N HIS A 154 -21.34 11.54 19.44
CA HIS A 154 -22.13 12.68 19.92
C HIS A 154 -23.58 12.71 19.37
N GLY A 155 -24.02 11.69 18.63
CA GLY A 155 -25.39 11.54 18.15
C GLY A 155 -25.70 12.25 16.83
N ILE A 156 -24.69 12.81 16.15
CA ILE A 156 -24.87 13.47 14.84
C ILE A 156 -24.64 12.43 13.74
N THR A 157 -25.73 11.97 13.11
CA THR A 157 -25.70 10.94 12.05
C THR A 157 -25.60 11.51 10.63
N ILE A 158 -25.45 12.83 10.48
CA ILE A 158 -25.42 13.54 9.18
C ILE A 158 -24.20 13.13 8.34
N SER A 159 -23.06 12.85 8.98
CA SER A 159 -21.83 12.45 8.31
C SER A 159 -21.88 11.00 7.80
N GLY A 160 -22.58 10.11 8.51
CA GLY A 160 -22.75 8.71 8.13
C GLY A 160 -22.97 7.80 9.34
N THR A 161 -23.31 6.54 9.08
CA THR A 161 -23.40 5.50 10.12
C THR A 161 -22.16 4.63 10.10
N TYR A 162 -21.72 4.25 11.30
CA TYR A 162 -20.56 3.39 11.51
C TYR A 162 -20.99 2.02 12.03
N HIS A 163 -20.37 0.97 11.51
CA HIS A 163 -20.51 -0.38 12.07
C HIS A 163 -19.70 -0.55 13.36
N VAL A 164 -19.95 -1.65 14.08
CA VAL A 164 -19.25 -2.06 15.31
C VAL A 164 -17.73 -2.16 15.12
N PHE A 165 -17.28 -2.47 13.90
CA PHE A 165 -15.85 -2.55 13.54
C PHE A 165 -15.22 -1.20 13.13
N GLY A 166 -15.98 -0.10 13.20
CA GLY A 166 -15.48 1.26 12.96
C GLY A 166 -15.44 1.71 11.51
N SER A 167 -15.79 0.87 10.54
CA SER A 167 -15.93 1.25 9.13
C SER A 167 -17.25 1.98 8.87
N ALA A 168 -17.21 3.01 8.01
CA ALA A 168 -18.41 3.72 7.58
C ALA A 168 -19.23 2.83 6.65
N THR A 169 -20.52 2.66 6.91
CA THR A 169 -21.40 1.75 6.14
C THR A 169 -22.49 2.47 5.36
N SER A 170 -22.75 3.73 5.69
CA SER A 170 -23.64 4.57 4.91
C SER A 170 -23.34 6.05 5.13
N GLY A 171 -23.74 6.90 4.18
CA GLY A 171 -23.58 8.36 4.24
C GLY A 171 -22.38 8.89 3.44
N LEU A 172 -22.14 10.19 3.56
CA LEU A 172 -21.04 10.89 2.86
C LEU A 172 -19.67 10.33 3.27
N MET A 173 -19.57 9.80 4.48
CA MET A 173 -18.34 9.26 5.03
C MET A 173 -17.96 7.88 4.51
N PHE A 174 -18.82 7.22 3.72
CA PHE A 174 -18.47 5.98 3.01
C PHE A 174 -17.45 6.22 1.88
N TYR A 175 -17.51 7.36 1.19
CA TYR A 175 -16.63 7.67 0.06
C TYR A 175 -15.17 7.99 0.43
N PRO A 176 -14.89 8.75 1.52
CA PRO A 176 -13.51 8.98 1.97
C PRO A 176 -12.97 7.86 2.86
N ASP A 177 -13.64 6.71 2.97
CA ASP A 177 -13.15 5.59 3.77
C ASP A 177 -12.00 4.87 3.05
N PRO A 178 -10.77 4.84 3.61
CA PRO A 178 -9.62 4.25 2.94
C PRO A 178 -9.82 2.76 2.65
N ILE A 179 -9.32 2.30 1.49
CA ILE A 179 -9.39 0.91 1.06
C ILE A 179 -8.11 0.20 1.51
N TYR A 180 -8.25 -0.81 2.37
CA TYR A 180 -7.10 -1.56 2.91
C TYR A 180 -7.04 -3.00 2.41
N SER A 181 -8.18 -3.57 1.99
CA SER A 181 -8.26 -4.99 1.64
C SER A 181 -9.11 -5.25 0.40
N PRO A 182 -8.97 -6.43 -0.25
CA PRO A 182 -9.87 -6.86 -1.32
C PRO A 182 -11.35 -6.84 -0.95
N TRP A 183 -11.66 -6.97 0.33
CA TRP A 183 -13.02 -6.96 0.88
C TRP A 183 -13.69 -5.58 0.82
N ASP A 184 -12.91 -4.51 0.59
CA ASP A 184 -13.39 -3.13 0.57
C ASP A 184 -13.74 -2.62 -0.83
N TRP A 185 -13.25 -3.29 -1.89
CA TRP A 185 -13.40 -2.81 -3.27
C TRP A 185 -13.89 -3.87 -4.27
N PHE A 186 -13.64 -5.17 -4.04
CA PHE A 186 -14.03 -6.19 -5.01
C PHE A 186 -15.54 -6.43 -4.93
N PRO A 187 -16.32 -6.16 -6.00
CA PRO A 187 -17.78 -6.10 -5.89
C PRO A 187 -18.41 -7.33 -5.25
N THR A 188 -18.01 -8.55 -5.62
CA THR A 188 -18.60 -9.77 -5.04
C THR A 188 -18.26 -9.95 -3.55
N LEU A 189 -17.07 -9.53 -3.11
CA LEU A 189 -16.66 -9.61 -1.71
C LEU A 189 -17.33 -8.51 -0.88
N VAL A 190 -17.44 -7.30 -1.43
CA VAL A 190 -18.13 -6.19 -0.76
C VAL A 190 -19.62 -6.49 -0.59
N HIS A 191 -20.30 -7.05 -1.59
CA HIS A 191 -21.73 -7.41 -1.45
C HIS A 191 -21.93 -8.52 -0.40
N SER A 192 -20.92 -9.38 -0.18
CA SER A 192 -20.97 -10.38 0.89
C SER A 192 -20.80 -9.77 2.29
N ALA A 193 -20.02 -8.69 2.42
CA ALA A 193 -19.81 -7.99 3.68
C ALA A 193 -20.89 -6.92 3.97
N TYR A 194 -21.39 -6.27 2.92
CA TYR A 194 -22.33 -5.14 2.97
C TYR A 194 -23.42 -5.33 1.91
N PRO A 195 -24.50 -6.09 2.21
CA PRO A 195 -25.53 -6.42 1.23
C PRO A 195 -26.35 -5.20 0.75
N ASN A 196 -26.30 -4.08 1.46
CA ASN A 196 -27.06 -2.87 1.15
C ASN A 196 -26.28 -1.85 0.29
N VAL A 197 -25.03 -2.13 -0.08
CA VAL A 197 -24.19 -1.20 -0.85
C VAL A 197 -24.30 -1.54 -2.34
N ALA A 198 -24.73 -0.57 -3.13
CA ALA A 198 -24.85 -0.76 -4.58
C ALA A 198 -23.47 -0.72 -5.26
N GLY A 199 -23.29 -1.47 -6.35
CA GLY A 199 -22.01 -1.54 -7.08
C GLY A 199 -21.46 -0.19 -7.54
N TRP A 200 -22.33 0.79 -7.85
CA TRP A 200 -21.89 2.14 -8.21
C TRP A 200 -21.29 2.92 -7.04
N GLN A 201 -21.73 2.66 -5.80
CA GLN A 201 -21.16 3.29 -4.60
C GLN A 201 -19.74 2.80 -4.36
N ILE A 202 -19.48 1.53 -4.65
CA ILE A 202 -18.13 0.94 -4.60
C ILE A 202 -17.24 1.60 -5.66
N ALA A 203 -17.74 1.73 -6.89
CA ALA A 203 -17.00 2.41 -7.96
C ALA A 203 -16.72 3.88 -7.64
N ALA A 204 -17.67 4.58 -7.01
CA ALA A 204 -17.50 5.95 -6.55
C ALA A 204 -16.49 6.09 -5.40
N ARG A 205 -16.42 5.12 -4.48
CA ARG A 205 -15.40 5.06 -3.44
C ARG A 205 -14.00 4.88 -4.04
N ILE A 206 -13.85 3.94 -4.98
CA ILE A 206 -12.58 3.71 -5.69
C ILE A 206 -12.16 4.96 -6.47
N SER A 207 -13.10 5.61 -7.17
CA SER A 207 -12.77 6.82 -7.94
C SER A 207 -12.40 8.00 -7.03
N ALA A 208 -13.05 8.15 -5.88
CA ALA A 208 -12.69 9.16 -4.89
C ALA A 208 -11.28 8.93 -4.33
N GLU A 209 -10.93 7.67 -4.02
CA GLU A 209 -9.58 7.34 -3.58
C GLU A 209 -8.55 7.64 -4.68
N LEU A 210 -8.77 7.17 -5.91
CA LEU A 210 -7.88 7.43 -7.04
C LEU A 210 -7.71 8.93 -7.33
N LEU A 211 -8.77 9.72 -7.20
CA LEU A 211 -8.72 11.18 -7.38
C LEU A 211 -7.86 11.85 -6.31
N ILE A 212 -8.04 11.49 -5.04
CA ILE A 212 -7.22 12.01 -3.94
C ILE A 212 -5.75 11.64 -4.15
N MET A 213 -5.49 10.41 -4.56
CA MET A 213 -4.14 9.92 -4.84
C MET A 213 -3.48 10.67 -6.00
N PHE A 214 -4.20 10.82 -7.11
CA PHE A 214 -3.68 11.49 -8.30
C PHE A 214 -3.46 12.98 -8.04
N ALA A 215 -4.43 13.66 -7.42
CA ALA A 215 -4.31 15.07 -7.05
C ALA A 215 -3.12 15.30 -6.10
N GLY A 216 -2.95 14.44 -5.10
CA GLY A 216 -1.82 14.50 -4.18
C GLY A 216 -0.48 14.33 -4.90
N SER A 217 -0.38 13.33 -5.78
CA SER A 217 0.84 13.08 -6.56
C SER A 217 1.21 14.23 -7.49
N LEU A 218 0.22 14.85 -8.13
CA LEU A 218 0.43 16.03 -8.96
C LEU A 218 0.95 17.18 -8.13
N LEU A 219 0.26 17.54 -7.03
CA LEU A 219 0.67 18.65 -6.17
C LEU A 219 2.12 18.51 -5.70
N SER A 220 2.54 17.30 -5.32
CA SER A 220 3.93 17.03 -4.93
C SER A 220 4.94 17.05 -6.08
N ALA A 221 4.52 16.86 -7.32
CA ALA A 221 5.41 16.99 -8.48
C ALA A 221 5.64 18.46 -8.88
N TRP A 222 4.74 19.36 -8.47
CA TRP A 222 4.85 20.80 -8.71
C TRP A 222 5.64 21.56 -7.63
N ILE A 223 5.80 20.98 -6.44
CA ILE A 223 6.56 21.54 -5.30
C ILE A 223 7.96 20.95 -5.30
#